data_AF-A0A6P2B860-F1
#
_entry.id   AF-A0A6P2B860-F1
#
_cell.length_a   1.000
_cell.length_b   1.000
_cell.length_c   1.000
_cell.angle_alpha   90.00
_cell.angle_beta   90.00
_cell.angle_gamma   90.00
#
_symmetry.space_group_name_H-M   'P 1'
#
loop_
_entity.id
_entity.type
_entity.pdbx_description
1 polymer ?
#
loop_
_entity_poly.entity_id
_entity_poly.type
_entity_poly.pdbx_seq_one_letter_code
_entity_poly.pdbx_strand_id
1 'polypeptide(L)' 'MVKRTASRGANAGKQFWGCSRYPACRGTREILDQVSS' A
#
# COMPACT_ATOMS: atom_id res chain seq x y z
N MET A 1 0.81 10.23 -1.37
CA MET A 1 0.81 8.87 -0.77
C MET A 1 2.23 8.32 -0.83
N VAL A 2 2.57 7.31 -0.05
CA VAL A 2 3.90 6.67 -0.01
C VAL A 2 3.74 5.17 -0.23
N LYS A 3 4.65 4.56 -0.99
CA LYS A 3 4.61 3.11 -1.25
C LYS A 3 5.12 2.37 -0.03
N ARG A 4 4.36 1.40 0.46
CA ARG A 4 4.71 0.57 1.61
C ARG A 4 4.49 -0.89 1.27
N THR A 5 5.28 -1.77 1.87
CA THR A 5 5.13 -3.22 1.73
C THR A 5 4.50 -3.76 3.00
N ALA A 6 3.44 -4.56 2.88
CA ALA A 6 2.84 -5.22 4.03
C ALA A 6 3.84 -6.25 4.59
N SER A 7 4.11 -6.17 5.89
CA SER A 7 5.12 -7.02 6.53
C SER A 7 4.56 -8.34 7.04
N ARG A 8 3.24 -8.48 7.20
CA ARG A 8 2.58 -9.64 7.82
C ARG A 8 1.16 -9.86 7.27
N GLY A 9 0.62 -11.06 7.50
CA GLY A 9 -0.74 -11.46 7.12
C GLY A 9 -0.86 -11.94 5.68
N ALA A 10 -2.08 -12.17 5.19
CA ALA A 10 -2.35 -12.70 3.85
C ALA A 10 -1.83 -11.82 2.69
N ASN A 11 -1.54 -10.55 2.97
CA ASN A 11 -0.98 -9.61 2.00
C ASN A 11 0.52 -9.34 2.24
N ALA A 12 1.21 -10.11 3.09
CA ALA A 12 2.65 -9.95 3.32
C ALA A 12 3.44 -9.97 2.01
N GLY A 13 4.37 -9.04 1.83
CA GLY A 13 5.14 -8.85 0.61
C GLY A 13 4.43 -8.03 -0.47
N LYS A 14 3.12 -7.82 -0.39
CA LYS A 14 2.40 -6.94 -1.33
C LYS A 14 2.63 -5.47 -1.01
N GLN A 15 2.77 -4.68 -2.07
CA GLN A 15 2.94 -3.23 -1.96
C GLN A 15 1.57 -2.54 -2.02
N PHE A 16 1.43 -1.45 -1.27
CA PHE A 16 0.25 -0.59 -1.26
C PHE A 16 0.64 0.87 -1.11
N TRP A 17 -0.25 1.77 -1.52
CA TRP A 17 -0.11 3.21 -1.30
C TRP A 17 -0.70 3.58 0.05
N GLY A 18 0.13 4.01 0.99
CA GLY A 18 -0.28 4.55 2.28
C GLY A 18 -0.33 6.08 2.27
N CYS A 19 -1.12 6.67 3.16
CA CYS A 19 -1.07 8.12 3.38
C CYS A 19 0.29 8.55 3.95
N SER A 20 0.84 9.66 3.46
CA SER A 20 2.12 10.20 3.96
C SER A 20 2.01 10.76 5.37
N ARG A 21 0.81 11.18 5.79
CA ARG A 21 0.50 11.77 7.10
C ARG A 21 0.06 10.74 8.15
N TYR A 22 0.43 9.48 7.99
CA TYR A 22 0.16 8.47 9.01
C TYR A 22 0.89 8.84 10.33
N PRO A 23 0.25 8.76 11.52
CA PRO A 23 -1.03 8.11 11.82
C PRO A 23 -2.29 9.00 11.71
N ALA A 24 -2.14 10.32 11.53
CA ALA A 24 -3.25 11.26 11.42
C ALA A 24 -4.16 10.99 10.20
N CYS A 25 -3.62 10.33 9.17
CA CYS A 25 -4.34 9.90 7.98
C CYS A 25 -4.06 8.41 7.72
N ARG A 26 -5.13 7.59 7.69
CA ARG A 26 -5.06 6.12 7.50
C ARG A 26 -5.54 5.64 6.14
N GLY A 27 -5.69 6.56 5.18
CA GLY A 27 -6.05 6.19 3.80
C GLY A 27 -5.01 5.27 3.18
N THR A 28 -5.49 4.14 2.65
CA THR A 28 -4.68 3.18 1.89
C THR A 28 -5.33 2.93 0.54
N ARG A 29 -4.51 2.72 -0.49
CA ARG A 29 -4.97 2.26 -1.80
C ARG A 29 -4.15 1.06 -2.22
N GLU A 30 -4.84 0.06 -2.74
CA GLU A 30 -4.24 -1.10 -3.37
C GLU A 30 -3.41 -0.62 -4.56
N ILE A 31 -2.23 -1.20 -4.73
CA ILE A 31 -1.57 -1.12 -6.02
C ILE A 31 -2.24 -2.23 -6.83
N LEU A 32 -3.28 -1.86 -7.59
CA LEU A 32 -3.67 -2.70 -8.70
C LEU A 32 -2.40 -2.82 -9.54
N ASP A 33 -1.83 -4.02 -9.58
CA ASP A 33 -0.73 -4.36 -10.46
C ASP A 33 -1.31 -4.30 -11.88
N GLN A 34 -1.43 -3.08 -12.41
CA GLN A 34 -1.55 -2.89 -13.84
C GLN A 34 -0.20 -3.33 -14.40
N VAL A 35 -0.09 -4.63 -14.67
CA VAL A 35 0.43 -5.03 -15.97
C VAL A 35 -0.45 -4.28 -17.00
N SER A 36 0.01 -3.10 -17.36
CA SER A 36 -0.15 -2.56 -18.70
C SER A 36 0.64 -3.44 -19.66
N SER A 37 0.03 -3.71 -20.82
CA SER A 37 0.55 -4.38 -22.03
C SER A 37 0.43 -5.89 -22.08
#